data_AF-T0Y4T8-F1
#
_entry.id   AF-T0Y4T8-F1
#
_cell.length_a   1.000
_cell.length_b   1.000
_cell.length_c   1.000
_cell.angle_alpha   90.00
_cell.angle_beta   90.00
_cell.angle_gamma   90.00
#
_symmetry.space_group_name_H-M   'P 1'
#
loop_
_entity.id
_entity.type
_entity.pdbx_description
1 polymer ?
#
loop_
_entity_poly.entity_id
_entity_poly.type
_entity_poly.pdbx_seq_one_letter_code
_entity_poly.pdbx_strand_id
1 'polypeptide(L)' 'SEEHYLTIAKKIAKERGAYLPNQYYNSSNPKAHYETTGPEIWAQTKGKVTHIVGGIGTGGTLSGIGKFLKMKNKK' A
#
# COMPACT_ATOMS: atom_id res chain seq x y z
N SER A 1 -10.00 -20.82 5.22
CA SER A 1 -10.57 -21.61 6.33
C SER A 1 -11.25 -20.67 7.32
N GLU A 2 -12.12 -21.19 8.18
CA GLU A 2 -12.67 -20.42 9.31
C GLU A 2 -11.57 -19.86 10.22
N GLU A 3 -10.44 -20.55 10.31
CA GLU A 3 -9.26 -20.15 11.09
C GLU A 3 -8.35 -19.13 10.38
N HIS A 4 -8.68 -18.71 9.15
CA HIS A 4 -7.87 -17.69 8.48
C HIS A 4 -7.92 -16.38 9.27
N TYR A 5 -6.76 -15.78 9.54
CA TYR A 5 -6.64 -14.65 10.47
C TYR A 5 -7.57 -13.47 10.14
N LEU A 6 -7.87 -13.21 8.85
CA LEU A 6 -8.84 -12.16 8.46
C LEU A 6 -10.27 -12.47 8.91
N THR A 7 -10.66 -13.74 8.90
CA THR A 7 -11.99 -14.19 9.35
C THR A 7 -12.14 -13.96 10.85
N ILE A 8 -11.12 -14.35 11.62
CA ILE A 8 -11.06 -14.14 13.07
C ILE A 8 -11.04 -12.65 13.43
N ALA A 9 -10.22 -11.85 12.74
CA ALA A 9 -10.16 -10.40 12.97
C ALA A 9 -11.52 -9.71 12.70
N LYS A 10 -12.23 -10.10 11.64
CA LYS A 10 -13.59 -9.61 11.34
C LYS A 10 -14.59 -9.99 12.42
N LYS A 11 -14.52 -11.23 12.94
CA LYS A 11 -15.38 -11.70 14.03
C LYS A 11 -15.17 -10.87 15.30
N ILE A 12 -13.92 -10.70 15.74
CA ILE A 12 -13.56 -9.92 16.93
C ILE A 12 -14.04 -8.46 16.78
N ALA A 13 -13.81 -7.85 15.62
CA ALA A 13 -14.23 -6.47 15.36
C ALA A 13 -15.75 -6.31 15.50
N LYS A 14 -16.52 -7.26 14.95
CA LYS A 14 -17.99 -7.26 15.06
C LYS A 14 -18.46 -7.47 16.51
N GLU A 15 -17.92 -8.45 17.22
CA GLU A 15 -18.33 -8.80 18.58
C GLU A 15 -18.00 -7.71 19.61
N ARG A 16 -16.89 -6.99 19.40
CA ARG A 16 -16.41 -5.97 20.34
C ARG A 16 -16.76 -4.54 19.92
N GLY A 17 -17.43 -4.35 18.78
CA GLY A 17 -17.63 -3.03 18.18
C GLY A 17 -16.33 -2.29 17.87
N ALA A 18 -15.25 -3.03 17.58
CA ALA A 18 -13.92 -2.48 17.35
C ALA A 18 -13.71 -2.09 15.88
N TYR A 19 -12.79 -1.15 15.63
CA TYR A 19 -12.41 -0.76 14.29
C TYR A 19 -11.43 -1.77 13.66
N LEU A 20 -11.70 -2.19 12.42
CA LEU A 20 -10.82 -3.05 11.63
C LEU A 20 -10.22 -2.26 10.45
N PRO A 21 -8.94 -1.85 10.52
CA PRO A 21 -8.31 -1.03 9.47
C PRO A 21 -8.22 -1.72 8.10
N ASN A 22 -8.16 -3.06 8.07
CA ASN A 22 -8.19 -3.91 6.88
C ASN A 22 -7.24 -3.49 5.73
N GLN A 23 -5.94 -3.70 5.91
CA GLN A 23 -4.87 -3.27 4.98
C GLN A 23 -4.97 -3.80 3.53
N TYR A 24 -5.76 -4.84 3.28
CA TYR A 24 -5.97 -5.41 1.94
C TYR A 24 -7.03 -4.67 1.13
N TYR A 25 -8.00 -4.05 1.79
CA TYR A 25 -9.12 -3.36 1.15
C TYR A 25 -9.11 -1.85 1.40
N ASN A 26 -8.37 -1.39 2.41
CA ASN A 26 -8.29 0.02 2.74
C ASN A 26 -7.37 0.76 1.75
N SER A 27 -7.96 1.67 0.97
CA SER A 27 -7.26 2.50 -0.01
C SER A 27 -6.19 3.39 0.60
N SER A 28 -6.24 3.64 1.92
CA SER A 28 -5.20 4.38 2.65
C SER A 28 -3.83 3.72 2.53
N ASN A 29 -3.76 2.39 2.39
CA ASN A 29 -2.49 1.66 2.25
C ASN A 29 -1.73 2.08 0.96
N PRO A 30 -2.24 1.82 -0.26
CA PRO A 30 -1.56 2.28 -1.47
C PRO A 30 -1.52 3.81 -1.60
N LYS A 31 -2.50 4.52 -1.03
CA LYS A 31 -2.52 6.00 -1.06
C LYS A 31 -1.34 6.60 -0.29
N ALA A 32 -1.01 6.08 0.89
CA ALA A 32 0.14 6.54 1.66
C ALA A 32 1.42 6.52 0.82
N HIS A 33 1.69 5.40 0.14
CA HIS A 33 2.88 5.26 -0.70
C HIS A 33 2.86 6.10 -1.98
N TYR A 34 1.67 6.40 -2.51
CA TYR A 34 1.53 7.36 -3.62
C TYR A 34 1.81 8.80 -3.18
N GLU A 35 1.37 9.18 -1.97
CA GLU A 35 1.47 10.55 -1.45
C GLU A 35 2.81 10.86 -0.78
N THR A 36 3.53 9.84 -0.30
CA THR A 36 4.81 10.03 0.42
C THR A 36 5.96 9.28 -0.26
N THR A 37 5.97 7.95 -0.20
CA THR A 37 7.13 7.14 -0.63
C THR A 37 7.50 7.35 -2.10
N GLY A 38 6.52 7.45 -3.00
CA GLY A 38 6.73 7.77 -4.42
C GLY A 38 7.42 9.13 -4.62
N PRO A 39 6.86 10.23 -4.09
CA PRO A 39 7.50 11.56 -4.09
C PRO A 39 8.90 11.58 -3.48
N GLU A 40 9.12 10.91 -2.36
CA GLU A 40 10.42 10.82 -1.68
C GLU A 40 11.48 10.21 -2.61
N ILE A 41 11.18 9.04 -3.18
CA ILE A 41 12.04 8.37 -4.16
C ILE A 41 12.35 9.29 -5.34
N TRP A 42 11.33 9.94 -5.91
CA TRP A 42 11.50 10.82 -7.06
C TRP A 42 12.43 12.01 -6.74
N ALA A 43 12.21 12.67 -5.61
CA ALA A 43 13.02 13.80 -5.16
C ALA A 43 14.46 13.38 -4.86
N GLN A 44 14.65 12.32 -4.09
CA GLN A 44 15.97 11.84 -3.67
C GLN A 44 16.82 11.34 -4.84
N THR A 45 16.19 10.74 -5.85
CA THR A 45 16.87 10.30 -7.10
C THR A 45 16.97 11.41 -8.14
N LYS A 46 16.50 12.63 -7.84
CA LYS A 46 16.43 13.77 -8.77
C LYS A 46 15.76 13.38 -10.10
N GLY A 47 14.70 12.57 -10.03
CA GLY A 47 13.95 12.09 -11.18
C GLY A 47 14.66 11.05 -12.06
N LYS A 48 15.77 10.46 -11.60
CA LYS A 48 16.58 9.49 -12.38
C LYS A 48 16.26 8.02 -12.09
N VAL A 49 15.32 7.73 -11.20
CA VAL A 49 14.90 6.36 -10.90
C VAL A 49 14.38 5.65 -12.17
N THR A 50 14.87 4.43 -12.42
CA THR A 50 14.47 3.61 -13.58
C THR A 50 13.73 2.34 -13.18
N HIS A 51 14.08 1.73 -12.05
CA HIS A 51 13.49 0.49 -11.55
C HIS A 51 13.24 0.59 -10.05
N ILE A 52 12.17 -0.05 -9.59
CA ILE A 52 11.86 -0.28 -8.18
C ILE A 52 11.69 -1.77 -7.98
N VAL A 53 12.37 -2.33 -6.98
CA VAL A 53 12.33 -3.74 -6.63
C VAL A 53 12.01 -3.86 -5.15
N GLY A 54 11.08 -4.75 -4.80
CA GLY A 54 10.70 -5.00 -3.42
C GLY A 54 9.85 -6.27 -3.28
N GLY A 55 9.84 -6.86 -2.10
CA GLY A 55 8.96 -7.98 -1.77
C GLY A 55 7.49 -7.55 -1.75
N ILE A 56 6.58 -8.49 -2.04
CA ILE A 56 5.14 -8.21 -2.11
C ILE A 56 4.38 -8.88 -0.97
N GLY A 57 3.67 -8.05 -0.19
CA GLY A 57 2.68 -8.47 0.81
C GLY A 57 1.27 -8.12 0.33
N THR A 58 0.68 -7.05 0.87
CA THR A 58 -0.63 -6.54 0.40
C THR A 58 -0.59 -5.93 -1.00
N GLY A 59 0.61 -5.59 -1.49
CA GLY A 59 0.81 -4.85 -2.74
C GLY A 59 0.79 -3.32 -2.60
N GLY A 60 0.38 -2.79 -1.43
CA GLY A 60 0.21 -1.34 -1.22
C GLY A 60 1.44 -0.50 -1.58
N THR A 61 2.63 -0.94 -1.16
CA THR A 61 3.90 -0.25 -1.42
C THR A 61 4.20 -0.12 -2.92
N LEU A 62 4.26 -1.25 -3.65
CA LEU A 62 4.59 -1.23 -5.07
C LEU A 62 3.50 -0.57 -5.91
N SER A 63 2.22 -0.76 -5.56
CA SER A 63 1.11 -0.12 -6.27
C SER A 63 1.10 1.41 -6.09
N GLY A 64 1.31 1.90 -4.87
CA GLY A 64 1.34 3.34 -4.60
C GLY A 64 2.52 4.04 -5.26
N ILE A 65 3.74 3.52 -5.04
CA ILE A 65 4.97 4.03 -5.66
C ILE A 65 4.85 3.98 -7.18
N GLY A 66 4.44 2.83 -7.73
CA GLY A 66 4.32 2.62 -9.17
C GLY A 66 3.32 3.59 -9.81
N LYS A 67 2.16 3.82 -9.18
CA LYS A 67 1.18 4.79 -9.66
C LYS A 67 1.74 6.22 -9.69
N PHE A 68 2.48 6.63 -8.66
CA PHE A 68 3.10 7.94 -8.61
C PHE A 68 4.19 8.10 -9.69
N LEU A 69 5.12 7.15 -9.77
CA LEU A 69 6.24 7.21 -10.71
C LEU A 69 5.79 7.17 -12.17
N LYS A 70 4.79 6.33 -12.51
CA LYS A 70 4.19 6.32 -13.87
C LYS A 70 3.48 7.62 -14.22
N MET A 71 2.90 8.32 -13.23
CA MET A 71 2.30 9.63 -13.45
C MET A 71 3.37 10.72 -13.71
N LYS A 72 4.48 10.69 -12.97
CA LYS A 72 5.57 11.68 -13.10
C LYS A 72 6.45 11.45 -14.32
N ASN A 73 6.73 10.19 -14.64
CA ASN A 73 7.57 9.80 -15.77
C ASN A 73 6.68 9.18 -16.85
N LYS A 74 6.06 10.06 -17.65
CA LYS A 74 5.28 9.67 -18.84
C LYS A 74 6.25 9.37 -19.99
N LYS A 75 6.97 8.26 -19.89
CA LYS A 75 7.57 7.61 -21.05
C LYS A 75 6.60 6.56 -21.58
#